data_AF-A0A349ZX71-F1
#
_entry.id   AF-A0A349ZX71-F1
#
_cell.length_a   1.000
_cell.length_b   1.000
_cell.length_c   1.000
_cell.angle_alpha   90.00
_cell.angle_beta   90.00
_cell.angle_gamma   90.00
#
_symmetry.space_group_name_H-M   'P 1'
#
loop_
_entity.id
_entity.type
_entity.pdbx_description
1 polymer ?
#
loop_
_entity_poly.entity_id
_entity_poly.type
_entity_poly.pdbx_seq_one_letter_code
_entity_poly.pdbx_strand_id
1 'polypeptide(L)'
;MSSNGKNIVGFSWTGSSRGEAVLWKDGTAIQALGNTSTSRSSRADAVNEDATVIAGYQDTDNGERLGVIWKNGELQFLKDNDDNTLGGAVAISADGKTVTGPNDATGKEYVWNETDGTTLISADDPMLLF
;
A
#
# COMPACT_ATOMS: atom_id res chain seq x y z
N MET A 1 -8.17 8.64 -0.72
CA MET A 1 -9.14 9.04 -1.76
C MET A 1 -8.36 9.67 -2.90
N SER A 2 -8.73 9.39 -4.16
CA SER A 2 -8.14 10.02 -5.35
C SER A 2 -8.48 11.51 -5.44
N SER A 3 -7.74 12.27 -6.25
CA SER A 3 -7.90 13.73 -6.31
C SER A 3 -9.24 14.16 -6.88
N ASN A 4 -9.81 13.38 -7.81
CA ASN A 4 -11.16 13.56 -8.35
C ASN A 4 -12.31 13.14 -7.40
N GLY A 5 -12.02 12.59 -6.22
CA GLY A 5 -13.02 12.16 -5.25
C GLY A 5 -13.85 10.92 -5.65
N LYS A 6 -13.54 10.28 -6.78
CA LYS A 6 -14.29 9.13 -7.32
C LYS A 6 -13.80 7.79 -6.80
N ASN A 7 -12.55 7.69 -6.37
CA ASN A 7 -11.96 6.46 -5.87
C ASN A 7 -11.60 6.62 -4.39
N ILE A 8 -12.23 5.83 -3.53
CA ILE A 8 -12.02 5.87 -2.09
C ILE A 8 -11.64 4.47 -1.64
N VAL A 9 -10.61 4.41 -0.80
CA VAL A 9 -10.10 3.15 -0.27
C VAL A 9 -10.09 3.19 1.25
N GLY A 10 -10.05 2.01 1.85
CA GLY A 10 -10.01 1.84 3.29
C GLY A 10 -10.05 0.36 3.64
N PHE A 11 -10.78 0.04 4.71
CA PHE A 11 -11.04 -1.32 5.10
C PHE A 11 -12.50 -1.50 5.55
N SER A 12 -12.99 -2.72 5.46
CA SER A 12 -14.28 -3.16 6.00
C SER A 12 -14.07 -4.21 7.09
N TRP A 13 -14.89 -4.19 8.14
CA TRP A 13 -14.82 -5.22 9.17
C TRP A 13 -15.44 -6.52 8.67
N THR A 14 -14.65 -7.58 8.66
CA THR A 14 -15.10 -8.94 8.38
C THR A 14 -15.03 -9.75 9.68
N GLY A 15 -16.13 -9.73 10.44
CA GLY A 15 -16.18 -10.26 11.80
C GLY A 15 -15.79 -9.23 12.86
N SER A 16 -15.42 -9.69 14.06
CA SER A 16 -15.24 -8.83 15.24
C SER A 16 -13.87 -8.14 15.36
N SER A 17 -12.86 -8.55 14.60
CA SER A 17 -11.48 -8.06 14.78
C SER A 17 -10.62 -8.03 13.53
N ARG A 18 -11.17 -8.29 12.34
CA ARG A 18 -10.40 -8.34 11.09
C ARG A 18 -10.90 -7.30 10.09
N GLY A 19 -9.99 -6.45 9.61
CA GLY A 19 -10.24 -5.53 8.51
C GLY A 19 -9.87 -6.17 7.17
N GLU A 20 -10.68 -5.98 6.15
CA GLU A 20 -10.35 -6.34 4.76
C GLU A 20 -10.26 -5.08 3.91
N ALA A 21 -9.18 -4.94 3.14
CA ALA A 21 -8.95 -3.80 2.25
C ALA A 21 -10.05 -3.73 1.17
N VAL A 22 -10.59 -2.52 0.98
CA VAL A 22 -11.69 -2.28 0.04
C VAL A 22 -11.48 -1.04 -0.82
N LEU A 23 -12.13 -1.06 -1.98
CA LEU A 23 -12.31 0.07 -2.90
C LEU A 23 -13.79 0.39 -3.06
N TRP A 24 -14.12 1.67 -2.99
CA TRP A 24 -15.36 2.25 -3.47
C TRP A 24 -15.06 3.13 -4.70
N LYS A 25 -15.69 2.81 -5.83
CA LYS A 25 -15.52 3.52 -7.10
C LYS A 25 -16.84 4.15 -7.54
N ASP A 26 -16.94 5.47 -7.44
CA ASP A 26 -18.01 6.34 -7.96
C ASP A 26 -19.41 5.68 -8.04
N GLY A 27 -20.07 5.52 -6.89
CA GLY A 27 -21.45 5.00 -6.82
C GLY A 27 -21.60 3.50 -7.07
N THR A 28 -20.52 2.75 -7.32
CA THR A 28 -20.56 1.28 -7.36
C THR A 28 -20.59 0.67 -5.96
N ALA A 29 -20.89 -0.63 -5.89
CA ALA A 29 -20.76 -1.39 -4.66
C ALA A 29 -19.29 -1.42 -4.18
N ILE A 30 -19.10 -1.47 -2.87
CA ILE A 30 -17.77 -1.66 -2.27
C ILE A 30 -17.20 -3.01 -2.73
N GLN A 31 -15.94 -3.01 -3.15
CA GLN A 31 -15.22 -4.17 -3.68
C GLN A 31 -14.09 -4.54 -2.73
N ALA A 32 -14.00 -5.82 -2.37
CA ALA A 32 -12.82 -6.35 -1.69
C ALA A 32 -11.64 -6.38 -2.67
N LEU A 33 -10.46 -5.99 -2.19
CA LEU A 33 -9.24 -5.96 -3.01
C LEU A 33 -8.50 -7.30 -3.03
N GLY A 34 -8.90 -8.23 -2.16
CA GLY A 34 -8.20 -9.49 -1.95
C GLY A 34 -7.12 -9.39 -0.87
N ASN A 35 -6.72 -10.55 -0.38
CA ASN A 35 -5.74 -10.72 0.70
C ASN A 35 -4.99 -12.04 0.49
N THR A 36 -3.79 -12.16 1.06
CA THR A 36 -3.01 -13.41 1.03
C THR A 36 -3.17 -14.25 2.30
N SER A 37 -3.71 -13.67 3.37
CA SER A 37 -4.12 -14.40 4.58
C SER A 37 -5.51 -13.98 5.01
N THR A 38 -6.48 -14.88 4.85
CA THR A 38 -7.90 -14.66 5.20
C THR A 38 -8.13 -14.56 6.71
N SER A 39 -7.15 -14.92 7.52
CA SER A 39 -7.20 -14.82 8.97
C SER A 39 -6.62 -13.51 9.51
N ARG A 40 -6.00 -12.70 8.65
CA ARG A 40 -5.28 -11.46 9.01
C ARG A 40 -5.88 -10.24 8.34
N SER A 41 -5.57 -9.07 8.91
CA SER A 41 -6.11 -7.83 8.41
C SER A 41 -5.35 -7.36 7.18
N SER A 42 -6.07 -6.73 6.26
CA SER A 42 -5.50 -5.90 5.21
C SER A 42 -6.18 -4.54 5.20
N ARG A 43 -5.47 -3.53 4.71
CA ARG A 43 -6.00 -2.17 4.61
C ARG A 43 -5.39 -1.46 3.41
N ALA A 44 -6.23 -0.76 2.68
CA ALA A 44 -5.79 0.17 1.65
C ALA A 44 -5.77 1.59 2.21
N ASP A 45 -4.64 2.27 2.04
CA ASP A 45 -4.40 3.60 2.61
C ASP A 45 -4.33 4.68 1.52
N ALA A 46 -3.90 4.34 0.31
CA ALA A 46 -3.81 5.27 -0.81
C ALA A 46 -4.23 4.64 -2.14
N VAL A 47 -4.71 5.46 -3.09
CA VAL A 47 -5.17 5.02 -4.42
C VAL A 47 -4.76 6.05 -5.46
N ASN A 48 -4.31 5.58 -6.63
CA ASN A 48 -3.97 6.45 -7.74
C ASN A 48 -5.24 7.02 -8.43
N GLU A 49 -5.07 7.87 -9.43
CA GLU A 49 -6.18 8.68 -9.97
C GLU A 49 -7.27 7.84 -10.67
N ASP A 50 -6.90 6.74 -11.32
CA ASP A 50 -7.79 5.84 -12.08
C ASP A 50 -8.18 4.54 -11.35
N ALA A 51 -7.66 4.36 -10.12
CA ALA A 51 -7.80 3.18 -9.28
C ALA A 51 -7.25 1.88 -9.88
N THR A 52 -6.26 1.95 -10.76
CA THR A 52 -5.53 0.77 -11.24
C THR A 52 -4.46 0.31 -10.25
N VAL A 53 -3.97 1.21 -9.38
CA VAL A 53 -3.00 0.89 -8.33
C VAL A 53 -3.47 1.45 -6.99
N ILE A 54 -3.48 0.60 -5.98
CA ILE A 54 -3.86 0.92 -4.61
C ILE A 54 -2.72 0.48 -3.70
N ALA A 55 -2.32 1.30 -2.75
CA ALA A 55 -1.24 1.03 -1.81
C ALA A 55 -1.79 0.88 -0.38
N GLY A 56 -1.15 0.03 0.41
CA GLY A 56 -1.48 -0.16 1.81
C GLY A 56 -0.67 -1.30 2.43
N TYR A 57 -1.33 -2.13 3.24
CA TYR A 57 -0.66 -3.24 3.91
C TYR A 57 -1.48 -4.51 3.99
N GLN A 58 -0.74 -5.61 4.17
CA GLN A 58 -1.24 -6.93 4.54
C GLN A 58 -0.53 -7.37 5.82
N ASP A 59 -1.29 -7.66 6.87
CA ASP A 59 -0.75 -8.31 8.06
C ASP A 59 -0.51 -9.80 7.76
N THR A 60 0.60 -10.36 8.21
CA THR A 60 0.99 -11.76 8.02
C THR A 60 0.57 -12.63 9.21
N ASP A 61 0.75 -13.95 9.09
CA ASP A 61 0.34 -14.89 10.14
C ASP A 61 1.15 -14.78 11.43
N ASN A 62 2.38 -14.26 11.37
CA ASN A 62 3.21 -13.92 12.53
C ASN A 62 2.96 -12.50 13.07
N GLY A 63 2.05 -11.73 12.47
CA GLY A 63 1.66 -10.39 12.93
C GLY A 63 2.52 -9.24 12.39
N GLU A 64 3.36 -9.48 11.40
CA GLU A 64 4.11 -8.43 10.70
C GLU A 64 3.19 -7.68 9.74
N ARG A 65 3.43 -6.37 9.59
CA ARG A 65 2.70 -5.53 8.65
C ARG A 65 3.55 -5.25 7.43
N LEU A 66 3.22 -5.87 6.29
CA LEU A 66 4.00 -5.75 5.07
C LEU A 66 3.32 -4.81 4.07
N GLY A 67 4.13 -3.98 3.42
CA GLY A 67 3.72 -3.09 2.35
C GLY A 67 3.27 -3.86 1.12
N VAL A 68 2.09 -3.51 0.60
CA VAL A 68 1.55 -4.12 -0.61
C VAL A 68 1.00 -3.07 -1.55
N ILE A 69 0.93 -3.43 -2.82
CA ILE A 69 0.07 -2.79 -3.80
C ILE A 69 -0.95 -3.80 -4.32
N TRP A 70 -2.17 -3.33 -4.59
CA TRP A 70 -3.12 -4.02 -5.44
C TRP A 70 -3.06 -3.37 -6.81
N LYS A 71 -2.49 -4.08 -7.78
CA LYS A 71 -2.31 -3.61 -9.14
C LYS A 71 -3.15 -4.44 -10.09
N ASN A 72 -4.09 -3.81 -10.78
CA ASN A 72 -5.03 -4.49 -11.68
C ASN A 72 -5.77 -5.68 -11.03
N GLY A 73 -6.05 -5.56 -9.72
CA GLY A 73 -6.74 -6.60 -8.94
C GLY A 73 -5.84 -7.68 -8.33
N GLU A 74 -4.52 -7.62 -8.56
CA GLU A 74 -3.56 -8.57 -7.99
C GLU A 74 -2.78 -7.91 -6.84
N LEU A 75 -2.71 -8.60 -5.70
CA LEU A 75 -1.91 -8.18 -4.55
C LEU A 75 -0.44 -8.53 -4.78
N GLN A 76 0.45 -7.55 -4.61
CA GLN A 76 1.90 -7.68 -4.74
C GLN A 76 2.58 -7.07 -3.52
N PHE A 77 3.60 -7.75 -2.98
CA PHE A 77 4.41 -7.21 -1.90
C PHE A 77 5.42 -6.20 -2.44
N LEU A 78 5.55 -5.09 -1.75
CA LEU A 78 6.61 -4.11 -2.00
C LEU A 78 7.92 -4.63 -1.42
N LYS A 79 8.99 -4.51 -2.20
CA LYS A 79 10.30 -5.03 -1.84
C LYS A 79 11.41 -4.01 -2.11
N ASP A 80 12.48 -4.10 -1.33
CA ASP A 80 13.72 -3.38 -1.63
C ASP A 80 14.50 -4.03 -2.78
N ASN A 81 15.68 -3.47 -3.10
CA ASN A 81 16.51 -3.94 -4.20
C ASN A 81 17.22 -5.28 -3.91
N ASP A 82 17.15 -5.76 -2.67
CA ASP A 82 17.69 -7.04 -2.20
C ASP A 82 16.58 -8.09 -2.00
N ASP A 83 15.37 -7.83 -2.52
CA ASP A 83 14.17 -8.69 -2.43
C ASP A 83 13.57 -8.83 -1.02
N ASN A 84 13.94 -7.98 -0.06
CA ASN A 84 13.32 -7.95 1.26
C ASN A 84 12.00 -7.17 1.23
N THR A 85 10.98 -7.67 1.94
CA THR A 85 9.68 -6.99 2.04
C THR A 85 9.76 -5.71 2.85
N LEU A 86 9.07 -4.68 2.37
CA LEU A 86 8.98 -3.37 3.02
C LEU A 86 7.80 -3.31 4.00
N GLY A 87 7.81 -2.29 4.87
CA GLY A 87 6.69 -1.98 5.76
C GLY A 87 5.49 -1.37 5.03
N GLY A 88 4.37 -1.23 5.75
CA GLY A 88 3.08 -0.77 5.20
C GLY A 88 3.19 0.51 4.36
N ALA A 89 2.62 0.51 3.15
CA ALA A 89 2.64 1.69 2.30
C ALA A 89 1.60 2.73 2.75
N VAL A 90 1.94 4.02 2.65
CA VAL A 90 1.11 5.12 3.15
C VAL A 90 0.64 6.10 2.07
N ALA A 91 1.37 6.22 0.96
CA ALA A 91 1.01 7.13 -0.13
C ALA A 91 1.40 6.55 -1.49
N ILE A 92 0.72 7.03 -2.54
CA ILE A 92 0.97 6.66 -3.94
C ILE A 92 0.85 7.89 -4.85
N SER A 93 1.67 7.96 -5.90
CA SER A 93 1.58 8.99 -6.93
C SER A 93 0.33 8.85 -7.79
N ALA A 94 -0.09 9.93 -8.44
CA ALA A 94 -1.29 9.96 -9.28
C ALA A 94 -1.24 8.96 -10.46
N ASP A 95 -0.04 8.71 -11.01
CA ASP A 95 0.21 7.74 -12.08
C ASP A 95 0.41 6.30 -11.56
N GLY A 96 0.37 6.08 -10.25
CA GLY A 96 0.50 4.76 -9.62
C GLY A 96 1.90 4.16 -9.62
N LYS A 97 2.93 4.90 -10.03
CA LYS A 97 4.30 4.36 -10.20
C LYS A 97 5.20 4.51 -8.99
N THR A 98 4.89 5.44 -8.09
CA THR A 98 5.71 5.73 -6.92
C THR A 98 4.89 5.54 -5.65
N VAL A 99 5.43 4.78 -4.70
CA VAL A 99 4.80 4.47 -3.41
C VAL A 99 5.77 4.81 -2.29
N THR A 100 5.27 5.36 -1.18
CA THR A 100 6.11 5.65 -0.01
C THR A 100 5.59 4.96 1.23
N GLY A 101 6.47 4.68 2.18
CA GLY A 101 6.10 4.11 3.48
C GLY A 101 7.29 4.05 4.45
N PRO A 102 7.06 3.69 5.71
CA PRO A 102 8.11 3.32 6.64
C PRO A 102 8.74 1.97 6.27
N ASN A 103 10.04 1.87 6.46
CA ASN A 103 10.78 0.62 6.52
C ASN A 103 11.08 0.30 7.98
N ASP A 104 10.15 -0.40 8.62
CA ASP A 104 10.22 -0.74 10.06
C ASP A 104 11.48 -1.53 10.43
N ALA A 105 12.06 -2.30 9.50
CA ALA A 105 13.28 -3.08 9.74
C ALA A 105 14.52 -2.19 9.93
N THR A 106 14.53 -1.00 9.34
CA THR A 106 15.68 -0.09 9.36
C THR A 106 15.39 1.24 10.08
N GLY A 107 14.13 1.51 10.43
CA GLY A 107 13.69 2.79 10.99
C GLY A 107 13.79 3.97 10.01
N LYS A 108 13.89 3.67 8.70
CA LYS A 108 13.97 4.64 7.60
C LYS A 108 12.65 4.74 6.87
N GLU A 109 12.43 5.79 6.10
CA GLU A 109 11.36 5.84 5.10
C GLU A 109 11.85 5.24 3.78
N TYR A 110 10.92 4.84 2.90
CA TYR A 110 11.24 4.38 1.56
C TYR A 110 10.41 5.09 0.49
N VAL A 111 11.00 5.16 -0.69
CA VAL A 111 10.32 5.44 -1.97
C VAL A 111 10.53 4.22 -2.84
N TRP A 112 9.45 3.51 -3.14
CA TRP A 112 9.42 2.44 -4.12
C TRP A 112 8.93 3.00 -5.44
N ASN A 113 9.67 2.76 -6.52
CA ASN A 113 9.24 3.05 -7.88
C ASN A 113 9.18 1.76 -8.70
N GLU A 114 8.11 1.60 -9.48
CA GLU A 114 7.90 0.41 -10.29
C GLU A 114 9.07 0.10 -11.26
N THR A 115 9.70 1.15 -11.80
CA THR A 115 10.77 1.01 -12.81
C THR A 115 12.15 1.14 -12.17
N ASP A 116 12.30 2.08 -11.25
CA ASP A 116 13.62 2.48 -10.72
C ASP A 116 14.00 1.74 -9.42
N GLY A 117 13.09 0.95 -8.86
CA GLY A 117 13.32 0.20 -7.61
C GLY A 117 13.13 1.06 -6.36
N THR A 118 13.74 0.63 -5.25
CA THR A 118 13.55 1.24 -3.94
C THR A 118 14.72 2.13 -3.55
N THR A 119 14.40 3.35 -3.09
CA THR A 119 15.33 4.26 -2.42
C THR A 119 14.94 4.38 -0.94
N LEU A 120 15.89 4.17 -0.03
CA LEU A 120 15.68 4.40 1.40
C LEU A 120 16.07 5.83 1.75
N ILE A 121 15.13 6.56 2.35
CA ILE A 121 15.35 7.93 2.83
C ILE A 121 15.87 7.85 4.26
N SER A 122 16.94 8.56 4.56
CA SER A 122 17.36 8.82 5.94
C SER A 122 17.42 10.31 6.19
N ALA A 123 17.13 10.74 7.42
CA ALA A 123 17.25 12.14 7.84
C ALA A 123 18.65 12.74 7.61
N ASP A 124 19.67 11.88 7.46
CA ASP A 124 21.06 12.27 7.17
C ASP A 124 21.34 12.50 5.66
N ASP A 125 20.36 12.29 4.77
CA ASP A 125 20.49 12.54 3.33
C ASP A 125 19.70 13.80 2.91
N PRO A 126 20.35 14.99 2.85
CA PRO A 126 19.68 16.26 2.60
C PRO A 126 19.17 16.44 1.16
N MET A 127 19.41 15.47 0.25
CA MET A 127 19.04 15.58 -1.17
C MET A 127 17.58 15.23 -1.47
N LEU A 128 16.80 14.78 -0.48
CA LEU A 128 15.44 14.25 -0.69
C LEU A 128 14.32 15.08 0.00
N LEU A 129 14.62 16.30 0.45
CA LEU A 129 13.60 17.26 0.85
C LEU A 129 13.02 17.94 -0.41
N PHE A 130 11.85 17.48 -0.85
CA PHE A 130 11.05 18.13 -1.89
C PHE A 130 10.33 19.37 -1.36
#